data_AF-A0A4Y7SCL9-F1
#
_entry.id   AF-A0A4Y7SCL9-F1
#
_cell.length_a   1.000
_cell.length_b   1.000
_cell.length_c   1.000
_cell.angle_alpha   90.00
_cell.angle_beta   90.00
_cell.angle_gamma   90.00
#
_symmetry.space_group_name_H-M   'P 1'
#
loop_
_entity.id
_entity.type
_entity.pdbx_description
1 polymer ?
#
loop_
_entity_poly.entity_id
_entity_poly.type
_entity_poly.pdbx_seq_one_letter_code
_entity_poly.pdbx_strand_id
1 'polypeptide(L)'
;MSYPVPETLEEEEELRVQEAHREGIEECPQKYERAGVTHLVHAWIQQGHINGLLYPSRDMSRTSRGYLAVSNYYLETEATAKEVRDRFEASFPAYFWMYSQAFEAGVVNTLDPGPFLGRALVWKMQVKVHQDGLDEGPAATFPCGYYSGGYLYIPQLGLKLSYRPGDLAIFMAGHLYHAVDEWVPAAVPSGAGVTPGRVSSVFFFPKHSFSILKNKPRFWNMRTLTDSLFKSKSPSAV
;
A
#
# COMPACT_ATOMS: atom_id res chain seq x y z
N MET A 1 25.65 33.99 15.46
CA MET A 1 25.08 33.32 16.66
C MET A 1 25.86 32.04 16.86
N SER A 2 26.62 31.95 17.95
CA SER A 2 27.29 30.71 18.35
C SER A 2 26.31 29.88 19.15
N TYR A 3 26.08 28.63 18.73
CA TYR A 3 25.28 27.70 19.50
C TYR A 3 26.03 27.30 20.77
N PRO A 4 25.35 27.19 21.92
CA PRO A 4 25.97 26.68 23.14
C PRO A 4 26.42 25.23 22.89
N VAL A 5 27.64 24.90 23.33
CA VAL A 5 28.15 23.53 23.31
C VAL A 5 27.77 22.89 24.64
N PRO A 6 27.00 21.80 24.67
CA PRO A 6 26.62 21.15 25.92
C PRO A 6 27.86 20.61 26.63
N GLU A 7 27.95 20.83 27.95
CA GLU A 7 29.05 20.36 28.78
C GLU A 7 28.77 18.94 29.33
N THR A 8 27.51 18.48 29.23
CA THR A 8 27.07 17.18 29.72
C THR A 8 26.16 16.44 28.73
N LEU A 9 26.05 15.12 28.89
CA LEU A 9 25.14 14.28 28.08
C LEU A 9 23.67 14.59 28.34
N GLU A 10 23.32 14.99 29.56
CA GLU A 10 21.96 15.40 29.92
C GLU A 10 21.59 16.72 29.21
N GLU A 11 22.52 17.68 29.15
CA GLU A 11 22.33 18.92 28.37
C GLU A 11 22.24 18.67 26.86
N GLU A 12 22.99 17.69 26.33
CA GLU A 12 22.87 17.29 24.92
C GLU A 12 21.48 16.68 24.63
N GLU A 13 20.94 15.89 25.56
CA GLU A 13 19.61 15.29 25.43
C GLU A 13 18.50 16.35 25.56
N GLU A 14 18.63 17.29 26.50
CA GLU A 14 17.69 18.42 26.64
C GLU A 14 17.71 19.35 25.42
N LEU A 15 18.87 19.66 24.86
CA LEU A 15 18.99 20.44 23.63
C LEU A 15 18.34 19.73 22.43
N ARG A 16 18.48 18.40 22.31
CA ARG A 16 17.80 17.61 21.28
C ARG A 16 16.28 17.60 21.43
N VAL A 17 15.79 17.57 22.67
CA VAL A 17 14.34 17.64 22.96
C VAL A 17 13.79 19.04 22.66
N GLN A 18 14.54 20.10 23.00
CA GLN A 18 14.15 21.48 22.69
C GLN A 18 14.17 21.79 21.18
N GLU A 19 15.14 21.30 20.42
CA GLU A 19 15.16 21.46 18.95
C GLU A 19 14.01 20.72 18.25
N ALA A 20 13.39 19.74 18.91
CA ALA A 20 12.20 19.04 18.39
C ALA A 20 10.88 19.76 18.70
N HIS A 21 10.89 20.79 19.55
CA HIS A 21 9.67 21.50 19.95
C HIS A 21 9.31 22.58 18.92
N ARG A 22 8.60 22.17 17.86
CA ARG A 22 8.01 23.09 16.90
C ARG A 22 6.81 23.81 17.54
N GLU A 23 6.89 25.14 17.64
CA GLU A 23 5.74 25.97 18.01
C GLU A 23 4.54 25.64 17.10
N GLY A 24 3.41 25.26 17.71
CA GLY A 24 2.17 24.89 17.01
C GLY A 24 1.78 23.41 17.07
N ILE A 25 2.56 22.56 17.73
CA ILE A 25 2.16 21.18 18.04
C ILE A 25 1.88 21.11 19.54
N GLU A 26 0.60 21.14 19.93
CA GLU A 26 0.18 20.71 21.26
C GLU A 26 0.55 19.22 21.40
N GLU A 27 1.41 18.88 22.35
CA GLU A 27 1.58 17.50 22.76
C GLU A 27 0.27 17.01 23.36
N CYS A 28 -0.52 16.28 22.58
CA CYS A 28 -1.70 15.64 23.11
C CYS A 28 -1.26 14.50 24.04
N PRO A 29 -1.67 14.49 25.33
CA PRO A 29 -1.26 13.46 26.28
C PRO A 29 -1.91 12.09 26.04
N GLN A 30 -2.73 11.94 24.99
CA GLN A 30 -3.34 10.68 24.61
C GLN A 30 -2.49 9.97 23.55
N LYS A 31 -2.04 8.75 23.86
CA LYS A 31 -1.53 7.79 22.86
C LYS A 31 -2.63 7.52 21.84
N TYR A 32 -2.74 8.37 20.82
CA TYR A 32 -3.74 8.20 19.78
C TYR A 32 -3.60 6.83 19.14
N GLU A 33 -4.75 6.21 18.92
CA GLU A 33 -4.84 4.97 18.16
C GLU A 33 -4.26 5.20 16.75
N ARG A 34 -3.32 4.34 16.33
CA ARG A 34 -2.66 4.49 15.03
C ARG A 34 -3.66 4.25 13.89
N ALA A 35 -3.71 5.18 12.95
CA ALA A 35 -4.36 5.05 11.65
C ALA A 35 -3.31 5.18 10.54
N GLY A 36 -3.57 4.61 9.37
CA GLY A 36 -2.63 4.74 8.26
C GLY A 36 -2.88 3.81 7.09
N VAL A 37 -1.89 3.81 6.21
CA VAL A 37 -1.83 2.98 5.01
C VAL A 37 -0.45 2.33 4.87
N THR A 38 -0.42 1.07 4.45
CA THR A 38 0.79 0.30 4.10
C THR A 38 0.66 -0.11 2.66
N HIS A 39 1.62 0.27 1.83
CA HIS A 39 1.63 -0.05 0.41
C HIS A 39 2.57 -1.22 0.16
N LEU A 40 2.03 -2.39 -0.14
CA LEU A 40 2.77 -3.59 -0.52
C LEU A 40 2.81 -3.66 -2.05
N VAL A 41 3.82 -3.06 -2.68
CA VAL A 41 3.92 -3.03 -4.15
C VAL A 41 5.23 -3.63 -4.62
N HIS A 42 5.14 -4.65 -5.46
CA HIS A 42 6.31 -5.44 -5.88
C HIS A 42 7.30 -4.65 -6.75
N ALA A 43 6.78 -3.74 -7.59
CA ALA A 43 7.59 -2.96 -8.52
C ALA A 43 6.98 -1.56 -8.67
N TRP A 44 7.62 -0.56 -8.07
CA TRP A 44 7.16 0.81 -7.94
C TRP A 44 8.25 1.80 -8.39
N ILE A 45 7.85 2.87 -9.08
CA ILE A 45 8.76 3.97 -9.44
C ILE A 45 8.94 4.88 -8.24
N GLN A 46 10.17 4.99 -7.72
CA GLN A 46 10.44 5.89 -6.60
C GLN A 46 10.03 7.32 -6.94
N GLN A 47 9.39 7.99 -5.97
CA GLN A 47 8.93 9.36 -6.14
C GLN A 47 10.09 10.28 -6.54
N GLY A 48 9.89 11.11 -7.57
CA GLY A 48 10.94 11.98 -8.13
C GLY A 48 11.86 11.30 -9.16
N HIS A 49 11.72 9.99 -9.40
CA HIS A 49 12.57 9.23 -10.33
C HIS A 49 11.76 8.60 -11.46
N ILE A 50 11.08 9.42 -12.27
CA ILE A 50 10.14 8.94 -13.31
C ILE A 50 10.75 7.96 -14.32
N ASN A 51 12.07 8.05 -14.53
CA ASN A 51 12.86 7.21 -15.44
C ASN A 51 13.74 6.20 -14.68
N GLY A 52 13.49 6.00 -13.39
CA GLY A 52 14.24 5.11 -12.52
C GLY A 52 13.89 3.63 -12.73
N LEU A 53 14.65 2.76 -12.07
CA LEU A 53 14.32 1.34 -11.95
C LEU A 53 13.05 1.17 -11.09
N LEU A 54 12.39 0.03 -11.24
CA LEU A 54 11.28 -0.34 -10.39
C LEU A 54 11.79 -1.03 -9.13
N TYR A 55 11.41 -0.53 -7.97
CA TYR A 55 11.78 -1.10 -6.68
C TYR A 55 10.55 -1.63 -5.95
N PRO A 56 10.69 -2.68 -5.12
CA PRO A 56 9.67 -2.99 -4.14
C PRO A 56 9.41 -1.76 -3.27
N SER A 57 8.16 -1.52 -2.89
CA SER A 57 7.83 -0.43 -1.99
C SER A 57 8.65 -0.53 -0.70
N ARG A 58 8.98 0.63 -0.11
CA ARG A 58 9.78 0.69 1.12
C ARG A 58 9.09 -0.06 2.27
N ASP A 59 7.76 -0.08 2.28
CA ASP A 59 6.97 -0.81 3.27
C ASP A 59 7.20 -2.33 3.21
N MET A 60 7.57 -2.88 2.05
CA MET A 60 7.92 -4.30 1.92
C MET A 60 9.36 -4.61 2.36
N SER A 61 10.29 -3.68 2.16
CA SER A 61 11.73 -3.99 2.17
C SER A 61 12.56 -3.15 3.15
N ARG A 62 11.94 -2.29 3.98
CA ARG A 62 12.67 -1.41 4.92
C ARG A 62 13.58 -2.18 5.88
N THR A 63 13.16 -3.37 6.32
CA THR A 63 13.94 -4.25 7.21
C THR A 63 13.69 -5.70 6.84
N SER A 64 14.62 -6.60 7.16
CA SER A 64 14.44 -8.05 6.95
C SER A 64 13.22 -8.60 7.71
N ARG A 65 12.93 -8.06 8.90
CA ARG A 65 11.72 -8.40 9.67
C ARG A 65 10.44 -7.96 8.95
N GLY A 66 10.46 -6.75 8.37
CA GLY A 66 9.35 -6.24 7.55
C GLY A 66 9.10 -7.12 6.32
N TYR A 67 10.16 -7.50 5.62
CA TYR A 67 10.05 -8.41 4.47
C TYR A 67 9.44 -9.77 4.86
N LEU A 68 9.90 -10.36 5.97
CA LEU A 68 9.32 -11.61 6.50
C LEU A 68 7.85 -11.43 6.90
N ALA A 69 7.49 -10.31 7.53
CA ALA A 69 6.10 -10.03 7.89
C ALA A 69 5.19 -9.92 6.65
N VAL A 70 5.68 -9.33 5.57
CA VAL A 70 4.96 -9.26 4.29
C VAL A 70 4.82 -10.64 3.65
N SER A 71 5.86 -11.48 3.68
CA SER A 71 5.79 -12.87 3.23
C SER A 71 4.73 -13.66 3.99
N ASN A 72 4.72 -13.54 5.32
CA ASN A 72 3.70 -14.19 6.14
C ASN A 72 2.31 -13.64 5.85
N TYR A 73 2.16 -12.34 5.67
CA TYR A 73 0.88 -11.74 5.27
C TYR A 73 0.36 -12.35 3.95
N TYR A 74 1.20 -12.54 2.93
CA TYR A 74 0.76 -13.17 1.68
C TYR A 74 0.36 -14.63 1.86
N LEU A 75 1.08 -15.40 2.68
CA LEU A 75 0.72 -16.78 3.00
C LEU A 75 -0.64 -16.85 3.73
N GLU A 76 -0.80 -16.06 4.80
CA GLU A 76 -2.01 -16.07 5.63
C GLU A 76 -3.24 -15.52 4.90
N THR A 77 -3.04 -14.68 3.88
CA THR A 77 -4.13 -14.10 3.07
C THR A 77 -4.26 -14.71 1.67
N GLU A 78 -3.58 -15.84 1.40
CA GLU A 78 -3.54 -16.44 0.07
C GLU A 78 -4.94 -16.81 -0.43
N ALA A 79 -5.75 -17.45 0.42
CA ALA A 79 -7.12 -17.85 0.07
C ALA A 79 -7.99 -16.65 -0.30
N THR A 80 -7.93 -15.57 0.48
CA THR A 80 -8.66 -14.32 0.20
C THR A 80 -8.18 -13.68 -1.10
N ALA A 81 -6.88 -13.66 -1.35
CA ALA A 81 -6.33 -13.10 -2.58
C ALA A 81 -6.72 -13.90 -3.82
N LYS A 82 -6.77 -15.24 -3.72
CA LYS A 82 -7.28 -16.12 -4.78
C LYS A 82 -8.76 -15.86 -5.07
N GLU A 83 -9.59 -15.70 -4.05
CA GLU A 83 -11.00 -15.34 -4.25
C GLU A 83 -11.14 -14.00 -4.98
N VAL A 84 -10.39 -12.96 -4.56
CA VAL A 84 -10.38 -11.66 -5.27
C VAL A 84 -9.94 -11.83 -6.72
N ARG A 85 -8.89 -12.62 -6.96
CA ARG A 85 -8.39 -12.94 -8.29
C ARG A 85 -9.46 -13.61 -9.17
N ASP A 86 -10.16 -14.63 -8.66
CA ASP A 86 -11.15 -15.38 -9.43
C ASP A 86 -12.35 -14.48 -9.78
N ARG A 87 -12.79 -13.63 -8.85
CA ARG A 87 -13.85 -12.63 -9.11
C ARG A 87 -13.40 -11.57 -10.10
N PHE A 88 -12.13 -11.17 -10.06
CA PHE A 88 -11.56 -10.23 -11.01
C PHE A 88 -11.46 -10.82 -12.41
N GLU A 89 -11.01 -12.07 -12.55
CA GLU A 89 -10.98 -12.79 -13.83
C GLU A 89 -12.37 -12.88 -14.45
N ALA A 90 -13.39 -13.22 -13.65
CA ALA A 90 -14.77 -13.29 -14.12
C ALA A 90 -15.33 -11.91 -14.54
N SER A 91 -14.97 -10.83 -13.84
CA SER A 91 -15.54 -9.49 -14.06
C SER A 91 -14.80 -8.68 -15.13
N PHE A 92 -13.48 -8.84 -15.24
CA PHE A 92 -12.60 -8.08 -16.12
C PHE A 92 -11.54 -8.99 -16.80
N PRO A 93 -11.95 -9.99 -17.60
CA PRO A 93 -11.06 -11.02 -18.12
C PRO A 93 -9.89 -10.46 -18.97
N ALA A 94 -10.14 -9.39 -19.73
CA ALA A 94 -9.10 -8.74 -20.52
C ALA A 94 -8.01 -8.10 -19.63
N TYR A 95 -8.42 -7.40 -18.57
CA TYR A 95 -7.47 -6.82 -17.60
C TYR A 95 -6.76 -7.92 -16.80
N PHE A 96 -7.47 -8.98 -16.42
CA PHE A 96 -6.87 -10.13 -15.75
C PHE A 96 -5.69 -10.72 -16.53
N TRP A 97 -5.84 -10.94 -17.84
CA TRP A 97 -4.77 -11.46 -18.68
C TRP A 97 -3.58 -10.51 -18.77
N MET A 98 -3.85 -9.21 -18.96
CA MET A 98 -2.81 -8.18 -19.01
C MET A 98 -2.07 -8.04 -17.68
N TYR A 99 -2.79 -8.01 -16.56
CA TYR A 99 -2.24 -7.91 -15.22
C TYR A 99 -1.42 -9.13 -14.87
N SER A 100 -1.89 -10.34 -15.20
CA SER A 100 -1.17 -11.58 -14.88
C SER A 100 0.23 -11.60 -15.49
N GLN A 101 0.37 -11.21 -16.77
CA GLN A 101 1.69 -11.14 -17.41
C GLN A 101 2.58 -10.04 -16.81
N ALA A 102 2.03 -8.84 -16.60
CA ALA A 102 2.80 -7.75 -16.03
C ALA A 102 3.21 -8.04 -14.57
N PHE A 103 2.35 -8.73 -13.82
CA PHE A 103 2.62 -9.23 -12.48
C PHE A 103 3.75 -10.26 -12.50
N GLU A 104 3.68 -11.28 -13.36
CA GLU A 104 4.75 -12.27 -13.50
C GLU A 104 6.10 -11.63 -13.82
N ALA A 105 6.12 -10.56 -14.60
CA ALA A 105 7.33 -9.79 -14.89
C ALA A 105 7.84 -8.96 -13.69
N GLY A 106 6.93 -8.44 -12.86
CA GLY A 106 7.21 -7.49 -11.79
C GLY A 106 7.34 -8.05 -10.39
N VAL A 107 6.77 -9.24 -10.13
CA VAL A 107 6.67 -9.84 -8.79
C VAL A 107 8.05 -10.09 -8.19
N VAL A 108 8.21 -9.71 -6.92
CA VAL A 108 9.46 -9.92 -6.16
C VAL A 108 9.28 -10.93 -5.04
N ASN A 109 8.07 -11.02 -4.47
CA ASN A 109 7.71 -12.03 -3.48
C ASN A 109 6.70 -12.99 -4.11
N THR A 110 7.15 -14.19 -4.47
CA THR A 110 6.35 -15.18 -5.20
C THR A 110 5.26 -15.85 -4.37
N LEU A 111 5.13 -15.49 -3.10
CA LEU A 111 4.01 -15.91 -2.25
C LEU A 111 2.73 -15.11 -2.53
N ASP A 112 2.83 -13.95 -3.21
CA ASP A 112 1.66 -13.23 -3.69
C ASP A 112 1.07 -13.93 -4.93
N PRO A 113 -0.20 -14.38 -4.90
CA PRO A 113 -0.82 -15.09 -6.03
C PRO A 113 -1.19 -14.18 -7.22
N GLY A 114 -1.05 -12.85 -7.10
CA GLY A 114 -1.42 -11.90 -8.14
C GLY A 114 -2.94 -11.84 -8.40
N PRO A 115 -3.40 -11.25 -9.52
CA PRO A 115 -2.61 -10.65 -10.60
C PRO A 115 -2.26 -9.16 -10.35
N PHE A 116 -2.69 -8.59 -9.23
CA PHE A 116 -2.41 -7.19 -8.90
C PHE A 116 -0.96 -7.01 -8.44
N LEU A 117 -0.30 -5.96 -8.93
CA LEU A 117 1.09 -5.67 -8.55
C LEU A 117 1.21 -4.99 -7.19
N GLY A 118 0.15 -4.34 -6.73
CA GLY A 118 0.10 -3.59 -5.48
C GLY A 118 -1.07 -3.99 -4.60
N ARG A 119 -0.85 -3.96 -3.29
CA ARG A 119 -1.88 -3.99 -2.27
C ARG A 119 -1.70 -2.83 -1.29
N ALA A 120 -2.76 -2.05 -1.05
CA ALA A 120 -2.79 -1.08 0.03
C ALA A 120 -3.62 -1.63 1.19
N LEU A 121 -3.02 -1.68 2.37
CA LEU A 121 -3.73 -1.97 3.61
C LEU A 121 -4.09 -0.64 4.24
N VAL A 122 -5.38 -0.31 4.29
CA VAL A 122 -5.88 0.94 4.89
C VAL A 122 -6.52 0.59 6.22
N TRP A 123 -6.06 1.16 7.33
CA TRP A 123 -6.64 0.90 8.65
C TRP A 123 -7.00 2.20 9.37
N LYS A 124 -8.23 2.21 9.92
CA LYS A 124 -8.77 3.27 10.77
C LYS A 124 -8.74 4.68 10.15
N MET A 125 -8.70 4.76 8.82
CA MET A 125 -8.76 6.01 8.09
C MET A 125 -10.17 6.26 7.55
N GLN A 126 -10.62 7.51 7.61
CA GLN A 126 -11.72 7.99 6.79
C GLN A 126 -11.19 8.39 5.42
N VAL A 127 -11.79 7.85 4.36
CA VAL A 127 -11.37 8.10 2.98
C VAL A 127 -12.33 9.08 2.32
N LYS A 128 -11.87 10.29 2.06
CA LYS A 128 -12.65 11.34 1.37
C LYS A 128 -12.82 11.00 -0.12
N VAL A 129 -13.69 11.75 -0.80
CA VAL A 129 -13.89 11.63 -2.25
C VAL A 129 -12.57 11.87 -2.99
N HIS A 130 -12.11 10.88 -3.76
CA HIS A 130 -10.88 10.94 -4.53
C HIS A 130 -10.96 10.01 -5.76
N GLN A 131 -9.94 10.07 -6.60
CA GLN A 131 -9.67 9.12 -7.69
C GLN A 131 -8.25 8.59 -7.54
N ASP A 132 -8.05 7.31 -7.86
CA ASP A 132 -6.73 6.70 -7.90
C ASP A 132 -6.13 6.87 -9.31
N GLY A 133 -5.95 8.12 -9.74
CA GLY A 133 -5.62 8.46 -11.14
C GLY A 133 -4.27 7.93 -11.64
N LEU A 134 -3.48 7.31 -10.77
CA LEU A 134 -2.20 6.66 -11.08
C LEU A 134 -2.31 5.13 -11.16
N ASP A 135 -3.51 4.57 -11.04
CA ASP A 135 -3.77 3.16 -11.25
C ASP A 135 -4.12 2.88 -12.72
N GLU A 136 -3.60 1.76 -13.22
CA GLU A 136 -4.11 1.17 -14.44
C GLU A 136 -5.45 0.50 -14.12
N GLY A 137 -6.43 0.65 -15.01
CA GLY A 137 -7.60 -0.23 -15.07
C GLY A 137 -8.46 -0.33 -13.81
N PRO A 138 -9.14 -1.48 -13.61
CA PRO A 138 -9.94 -1.73 -12.43
C PRO A 138 -9.07 -2.12 -11.23
N ALA A 139 -9.52 -1.68 -10.05
CA ALA A 139 -9.02 -2.08 -8.76
C ALA A 139 -10.07 -2.92 -8.04
N ALA A 140 -9.64 -3.75 -7.09
CA ALA A 140 -10.52 -4.52 -6.23
C ALA A 140 -10.31 -4.12 -4.77
N THR A 141 -11.37 -3.99 -3.99
CA THR A 141 -11.26 -3.69 -2.57
C THR A 141 -12.35 -4.37 -1.78
N PHE A 142 -11.99 -4.82 -0.57
CA PHE A 142 -12.94 -5.30 0.41
C PHE A 142 -12.59 -4.74 1.79
N PRO A 143 -13.58 -4.42 2.63
CA PRO A 143 -13.34 -3.99 3.99
C PRO A 143 -13.50 -5.18 4.94
N CYS A 144 -12.88 -5.07 6.10
CA CYS A 144 -12.96 -6.01 7.21
C CYS A 144 -12.83 -5.26 8.55
N GLY A 145 -12.85 -6.00 9.65
CA GLY A 145 -12.80 -5.45 11.00
C GLY A 145 -14.19 -5.25 11.60
N TYR A 146 -14.24 -4.48 12.68
CA TYR A 146 -15.42 -4.32 13.53
C TYR A 146 -15.86 -2.87 13.53
N TYR A 147 -16.85 -2.54 12.70
CA TYR A 147 -17.38 -1.19 12.53
C TYR A 147 -18.83 -1.22 12.04
N SER A 148 -19.52 -0.09 12.13
CA SER A 148 -20.82 0.16 11.49
C SER A 148 -20.74 1.41 10.59
N GLY A 149 -21.65 1.52 9.61
CA GLY A 149 -21.58 2.54 8.57
C GLY A 149 -20.66 2.15 7.41
N GLY A 150 -20.00 3.13 6.78
CA GLY A 150 -18.94 2.88 5.80
C GLY A 150 -19.38 2.44 4.41
N TYR A 151 -20.54 2.90 3.93
CA TYR A 151 -21.02 2.65 2.55
C TYR A 151 -20.01 3.11 1.49
N LEU A 152 -19.95 2.42 0.35
CA LEU A 152 -19.15 2.86 -0.79
C LEU A 152 -19.97 3.82 -1.65
N TYR A 153 -19.46 5.03 -1.87
CA TYR A 153 -20.05 6.01 -2.77
C TYR A 153 -19.29 6.08 -4.08
N ILE A 154 -20.03 6.14 -5.19
CA ILE A 154 -19.50 6.47 -6.51
C ILE A 154 -20.36 7.63 -7.06
N PRO A 155 -20.02 8.89 -6.72
CA PRO A 155 -20.90 10.04 -6.97
C PRO A 155 -21.23 10.24 -8.45
N GLN A 156 -20.28 9.99 -9.36
CA GLN A 156 -20.49 10.13 -10.79
C GLN A 156 -21.59 9.21 -11.35
N LEU A 157 -21.87 8.10 -10.65
CA LEU A 157 -22.89 7.14 -11.03
C LEU A 157 -24.16 7.28 -10.17
N GLY A 158 -24.19 8.22 -9.21
CA GLY A 158 -25.28 8.35 -8.25
C GLY A 158 -25.44 7.11 -7.35
N LEU A 159 -24.38 6.32 -7.14
CA LEU A 159 -24.45 5.05 -6.41
C LEU A 159 -24.03 5.22 -4.94
N LYS A 160 -24.82 4.61 -4.05
CA LYS A 160 -24.49 4.31 -2.65
C LYS A 160 -24.64 2.80 -2.45
N LEU A 161 -23.53 2.11 -2.27
CA LEU A 161 -23.50 0.65 -2.17
C LEU A 161 -23.26 0.22 -0.72
N SER A 162 -23.96 -0.85 -0.30
CA SER A 162 -23.57 -1.58 0.92
C SER A 162 -22.10 -1.99 0.78
N TYR A 163 -21.33 -1.77 1.83
CA TYR A 163 -19.90 -2.08 1.83
C TYR A 163 -19.46 -2.57 3.22
N ARG A 164 -20.06 -3.69 3.63
CA ARG A 164 -19.90 -4.32 4.94
C ARG A 164 -18.64 -5.19 4.96
N PRO A 165 -18.15 -5.59 6.16
CA PRO A 165 -17.08 -6.58 6.26
C PRO A 165 -17.33 -7.82 5.37
N GLY A 166 -16.40 -8.10 4.47
CA GLY A 166 -16.47 -9.22 3.52
C GLY A 166 -17.13 -8.92 2.17
N ASP A 167 -17.80 -7.77 1.99
CA ASP A 167 -18.29 -7.35 0.68
C ASP A 167 -17.09 -6.99 -0.23
N LEU A 168 -17.11 -7.40 -1.50
CA LEU A 168 -16.07 -7.13 -2.50
C LEU A 168 -16.58 -6.15 -3.56
N ALA A 169 -15.83 -5.07 -3.78
CA ALA A 169 -16.08 -4.12 -4.87
C ALA A 169 -14.93 -4.19 -5.89
N ILE A 170 -15.28 -4.26 -7.18
CA ILE A 170 -14.31 -4.19 -8.28
C ILE A 170 -14.82 -3.14 -9.28
N PHE A 171 -14.02 -2.09 -9.51
CA PHE A 171 -14.43 -0.96 -10.35
C PHE A 171 -13.22 -0.17 -10.87
N MET A 172 -13.47 0.75 -11.82
CA MET A 172 -12.45 1.60 -12.43
C MET A 172 -12.01 2.74 -11.50
N ALA A 173 -11.27 2.43 -10.43
CA ALA A 173 -10.89 3.39 -9.38
C ALA A 173 -10.09 4.61 -9.90
N GLY A 174 -9.31 4.44 -10.97
CA GLY A 174 -8.60 5.55 -11.63
C GLY A 174 -9.48 6.46 -12.49
N HIS A 175 -10.72 6.06 -12.79
CA HIS A 175 -11.67 6.85 -13.60
C HIS A 175 -12.90 7.32 -12.82
N LEU A 176 -13.22 6.65 -11.71
CA LEU A 176 -14.41 6.92 -10.91
C LEU A 176 -14.03 7.53 -9.56
N TYR A 177 -14.52 8.75 -9.30
CA TYR A 177 -14.50 9.32 -7.98
C TYR A 177 -15.25 8.41 -7.02
N HIS A 178 -14.62 8.14 -5.87
CA HIS A 178 -15.20 7.28 -4.87
C HIS A 178 -14.80 7.71 -3.46
N ALA A 179 -15.64 7.36 -2.49
CA ALA A 179 -15.44 7.62 -1.08
C ALA A 179 -16.05 6.51 -0.25
N VAL A 180 -15.62 6.43 1.01
CA VAL A 180 -16.29 5.63 2.03
C VAL A 180 -17.10 6.58 2.90
N ASP A 181 -18.34 6.21 3.22
CA ASP A 181 -19.19 6.95 4.16
C ASP A 181 -18.54 7.02 5.53
N GLU A 182 -19.07 7.87 6.39
CA GLU A 182 -18.68 7.84 7.80
C GLU A 182 -18.95 6.46 8.39
N TRP A 183 -18.02 6.02 9.23
CA TRP A 183 -18.12 4.78 9.97
C TRP A 183 -17.65 5.01 11.40
N VAL A 184 -18.19 4.19 12.31
CA VAL A 184 -17.80 4.20 13.73
C VAL A 184 -17.30 2.82 14.13
N PRO A 185 -16.27 2.72 14.98
CA PRO A 185 -15.81 1.45 15.51
C PRO A 185 -16.95 0.73 16.25
N ALA A 186 -17.05 -0.59 16.08
CA ALA A 186 -18.04 -1.42 16.76
C ALA A 186 -17.38 -2.32 17.81
N ALA A 187 -18.18 -2.84 18.74
CA ALA A 187 -17.69 -3.74 19.77
C ALA A 187 -16.99 -4.96 19.17
N VAL A 188 -15.83 -5.30 19.73
CA VAL A 188 -15.02 -6.45 19.31
C VAL A 188 -15.30 -7.62 20.26
N PRO A 189 -15.44 -8.85 19.77
CA PRO A 189 -15.55 -10.02 20.62
C PRO A 189 -14.36 -10.14 21.58
N SER A 190 -14.63 -10.51 22.82
CA SER A 190 -13.56 -10.74 23.82
C SER A 190 -12.54 -11.75 23.28
N GLY A 191 -11.25 -11.44 23.41
CA GLY A 191 -10.15 -12.31 22.98
C GLY A 191 -9.74 -12.18 21.51
N ALA A 192 -10.35 -11.30 20.71
CA ALA A 192 -9.98 -11.15 19.30
C ALA A 192 -8.56 -10.59 19.06
N GLY A 193 -7.91 -10.01 20.08
CA GLY A 193 -6.54 -9.48 19.98
C GLY A 193 -6.38 -8.27 19.04
N VAL A 194 -7.48 -7.70 18.57
CA VAL A 194 -7.51 -6.55 17.66
C VAL A 194 -8.34 -5.42 18.24
N THR A 195 -8.01 -4.20 17.85
CA THR A 195 -8.76 -3.00 18.22
C THR A 195 -9.95 -2.80 17.27
N PRO A 196 -11.07 -2.24 17.75
CA PRO A 196 -12.20 -1.86 16.91
C PRO A 196 -11.79 -1.01 15.71
N GLY A 197 -12.57 -1.10 14.63
CA GLY A 197 -12.46 -0.21 13.48
C GLY A 197 -12.44 -0.91 12.13
N ARG A 198 -12.42 -0.08 11.09
CA ARG A 198 -12.40 -0.51 9.70
C ARG A 198 -10.98 -0.73 9.21
N VAL A 199 -10.75 -1.88 8.59
CA VAL A 199 -9.55 -2.19 7.82
C VAL A 199 -9.99 -2.51 6.39
N SER A 200 -9.17 -2.24 5.39
CA SER A 200 -9.46 -2.61 4.01
C SER A 200 -8.20 -3.02 3.29
N SER A 201 -8.34 -3.99 2.40
CA SER A 201 -7.33 -4.31 1.41
C SER A 201 -7.79 -3.78 0.07
N VAL A 202 -6.93 -3.01 -0.59
CA VAL A 202 -7.12 -2.49 -1.94
C VAL A 202 -6.08 -3.14 -2.83
N PHE A 203 -6.50 -3.78 -3.90
CA PHE A 203 -5.68 -4.47 -4.88
C PHE A 203 -5.69 -3.63 -6.15
N PHE A 204 -4.51 -3.24 -6.60
CA PHE A 204 -4.37 -2.29 -7.70
C PHE A 204 -3.10 -2.56 -8.52
N PHE A 205 -3.01 -1.90 -9.66
CA PHE A 205 -1.85 -1.99 -10.54
C PHE A 205 -1.38 -0.58 -10.89
N PRO A 206 -0.22 -0.10 -10.40
CA PRO A 206 0.26 1.23 -10.74
C PRO A 206 0.48 1.38 -12.24
N LYS A 207 -0.09 2.43 -12.84
CA LYS A 207 -0.09 2.72 -14.28
C LYS A 207 1.30 2.74 -14.89
N HIS A 208 2.23 3.42 -14.23
CA HIS A 208 3.60 3.50 -14.73
C HIS A 208 4.31 2.16 -14.68
N SER A 209 4.16 1.41 -13.58
CA SER A 209 4.71 0.06 -13.46
C SER A 209 4.12 -0.87 -14.53
N PHE A 210 2.81 -0.84 -14.75
CA PHE A 210 2.16 -1.59 -15.82
C PHE A 210 2.74 -1.26 -17.19
N SER A 211 2.93 0.02 -17.50
CA SER A 211 3.45 0.46 -18.80
C SER A 211 4.86 -0.07 -19.10
N ILE A 212 5.68 -0.26 -18.06
CA ILE A 212 7.05 -0.78 -18.16
C ILE A 212 7.05 -2.31 -18.21
N LEU A 213 6.20 -2.96 -17.41
CA LEU A 213 6.18 -4.41 -17.21
C LEU A 213 5.40 -5.15 -18.30
N LYS A 214 4.42 -4.51 -18.95
CA LYS A 214 3.69 -5.13 -20.06
C LYS A 214 4.68 -5.57 -21.14
N ASN A 215 4.56 -6.82 -21.59
CA ASN A 215 5.44 -7.47 -22.56
C ASN A 215 6.88 -7.76 -22.07
N LYS A 216 7.17 -7.65 -20.77
CA LYS A 216 8.44 -8.12 -20.21
C LYS A 216 8.35 -9.62 -19.86
N PRO A 217 9.47 -10.36 -19.93
CA PRO A 217 9.46 -11.76 -19.53
C PRO A 217 9.23 -11.90 -18.03
N ARG A 218 8.77 -13.10 -17.61
CA ARG A 218 8.62 -13.45 -16.20
C ARG A 218 9.92 -13.17 -15.41
N PHE A 219 9.76 -12.58 -14.22
CA PHE A 219 10.82 -12.17 -13.31
C PHE A 219 11.81 -11.14 -13.86
N TRP A 220 11.43 -10.38 -14.89
CA TRP A 220 12.27 -9.33 -15.45
C TRP A 220 12.74 -8.34 -14.38
N ASN A 221 11.85 -7.87 -13.50
CA ASN A 221 12.18 -6.87 -12.49
C ASN A 221 13.27 -7.35 -11.51
N MET A 222 13.16 -8.60 -11.02
CA MET A 222 14.17 -9.20 -10.14
C MET A 222 15.55 -9.26 -10.80
N ARG A 223 15.61 -9.66 -12.08
CA ARG A 223 16.88 -9.73 -12.84
C ARG A 223 17.51 -8.34 -13.02
N THR A 224 16.70 -7.33 -13.33
CA THR A 224 17.22 -5.96 -13.50
C THR A 224 17.69 -5.33 -12.20
N LEU A 225 17.04 -5.66 -11.07
CA LEU A 225 17.48 -5.22 -9.76
C LEU A 225 18.84 -5.83 -9.40
N THR A 226 19.02 -7.13 -9.62
CA THR A 226 20.31 -7.80 -9.36
C THR A 226 21.42 -7.27 -10.27
N ASP A 227 21.16 -7.09 -11.56
CA ASP A 227 22.16 -6.57 -12.49
C ASP A 227 22.60 -5.14 -12.14
N SER A 228 21.70 -4.34 -11.56
CA SER A 228 22.03 -2.99 -11.08
C SER A 228 22.95 -3.00 -9.85
N LEU A 229 22.84 -4.02 -8.99
CA LEU A 229 23.69 -4.16 -7.80
C LEU A 229 25.11 -4.62 -8.13
N PHE A 230 25.28 -5.37 -9.23
CA PHE A 230 26.59 -5.92 -9.63
C PHE A 230 27.29 -5.14 -10.76
N LYS A 231 26.60 -4.22 -11.44
CA LYS A 231 27.26 -3.20 -12.26
C LYS A 231 27.88 -2.14 -11.36
N SER A 232 28.94 -2.51 -10.62
CA SER A 232 29.90 -1.54 -10.12
C SER A 232 30.39 -0.74 -11.32
N LYS A 233 30.42 0.59 -11.21
CA LYS A 233 30.98 1.47 -12.24
C LYS A 233 32.37 0.93 -12.58
N SER A 234 32.56 0.40 -13.78
CA SER A 234 33.89 0.29 -14.36
C SER A 234 34.48 1.69 -14.23
N PRO A 235 35.64 1.88 -13.57
CA PRO A 235 36.25 3.18 -13.49
C PRO A 235 36.42 3.67 -14.92
N SER A 236 35.76 4.79 -15.23
CA SER A 236 35.94 5.50 -16.48
C SER A 236 37.44 5.75 -16.64
N ALA A 237 38.03 5.10 -17.63
CA ALA A 237 39.41 5.33 -18.02
C ALA A 237 39.52 6.82 -18.39
N VAL A 238 40.27 7.56 -17.57
CA VAL A 238 40.79 8.89 -17.87
C VAL A 238 42.12 8.70 -18.56
#